data_AF-A0A2N5LI03-F1
#
_entry.id   AF-A0A2N5LI03-F1
#
_cell.length_a   1.000
_cell.length_b   1.000
_cell.length_c   1.000
_cell.angle_alpha   90.00
_cell.angle_beta   90.00
_cell.angle_gamma   90.00
#
_symmetry.space_group_name_H-M   'P 1'
#
loop_
_entity.id
_entity.type
_entity.pdbx_description
1 polymer ?
#
loop_
_entity_poly.entity_id
_entity_poly.type
_entity_poly.pdbx_seq_one_letter_code
_entity_poly.pdbx_strand_id
1 'polypeptide(L)'
;MTLPAWLTAVTFNDDGLIPAIAQDHQTGRILMMAWMNAEALQLTAQTQTAVYFSRSRAKLWHKGESSGHTQTVHDIRLDCDADVIVLSVTQAGGIACHTGRESCFYQRLDLSGQTPVWQTVDKVLKDPADIYHSHDSTSETLEIENTGSNTDSTDMSQSQSVTAQAQVDKVSVLQQLDSVLAERKQADADSSYVASLYAKGLNKILEKVGEESTESIIAAKDFANCDESTDKASYDEARHELIYEVADVWFHTLVGLAWFDIESDAVLNELGRRFGLSGIDEKAAR
;
A
#
# COMPACT_ATOMS: atom_id res chain seq x y z
N MET A 1 31.80 -14.82 19.07
CA MET A 1 30.94 -15.80 18.39
C MET A 1 31.26 -15.75 16.92
N THR A 2 31.37 -16.89 16.26
CA THR A 2 31.42 -16.96 14.79
C THR A 2 30.06 -16.55 14.23
N LEU A 3 30.04 -15.64 13.26
CA LEU A 3 28.79 -15.23 12.60
C LEU A 3 28.14 -16.46 11.94
N PRO A 4 26.80 -16.59 11.99
CA PRO A 4 26.07 -17.58 11.21
C PRO A 4 26.48 -17.58 9.73
N ALA A 5 26.56 -18.76 9.11
CA ALA A 5 27.00 -18.91 7.72
C ALA A 5 26.14 -18.15 6.69
N TRP A 6 24.87 -17.86 7.00
CA TRP A 6 24.03 -17.08 6.09
C TRP A 6 24.37 -15.58 6.11
N LEU A 7 24.94 -15.05 7.22
CA LEU A 7 25.35 -13.64 7.29
C LEU A 7 26.61 -13.37 6.45
N THR A 8 27.40 -14.39 6.13
CA THR A 8 28.58 -14.21 5.28
C THR A 8 28.23 -13.95 3.81
N ALA A 9 26.97 -14.18 3.42
CA ALA A 9 26.46 -13.84 2.09
C ALA A 9 26.05 -12.36 1.98
N VAL A 10 26.04 -11.61 3.08
CA VAL A 10 25.61 -10.21 3.13
C VAL A 10 26.81 -9.28 3.01
N THR A 11 26.71 -8.33 2.09
CA THR A 11 27.72 -7.29 1.86
C THR A 11 27.41 -6.08 2.73
N PHE A 12 28.13 -5.92 3.83
CA PHE A 12 28.10 -4.70 4.64
C PHE A 12 29.06 -3.66 4.08
N ASN A 13 28.71 -2.38 4.18
CA ASN A 13 29.60 -1.29 3.82
C ASN A 13 30.79 -1.15 4.80
N ASP A 14 31.68 -0.19 4.56
CA ASP A 14 32.88 0.04 5.38
C ASP A 14 32.57 0.35 6.86
N ASP A 15 31.36 0.84 7.17
CA ASP A 15 30.89 1.08 8.54
C ASP A 15 30.30 -0.18 9.21
N GLY A 16 30.29 -1.31 8.51
CA GLY A 16 29.66 -2.55 8.95
C GLY A 16 28.13 -2.49 8.91
N LEU A 17 27.56 -1.68 8.00
CA LEU A 17 26.12 -1.43 7.89
C LEU A 17 25.57 -1.84 6.52
N ILE A 18 24.30 -2.23 6.51
CA ILE A 18 23.51 -2.51 5.31
C ILE A 18 22.20 -1.69 5.33
N PRO A 19 21.77 -1.08 4.22
CA PRO A 19 20.45 -0.50 4.11
C PRO A 19 19.36 -1.59 4.18
N ALA A 20 18.37 -1.38 5.04
CA ALA A 20 17.20 -2.23 5.18
C ALA A 20 15.93 -1.42 4.91
N ILE A 21 15.17 -1.84 3.89
CA ILE A 21 13.91 -1.23 3.47
C ILE A 21 12.77 -2.03 4.11
N ALA A 22 11.93 -1.37 4.92
CA ALA A 22 10.69 -1.96 5.40
C ALA A 22 9.57 -1.70 4.38
N GLN A 23 8.95 -2.77 3.90
CA GLN A 23 7.82 -2.77 2.99
C GLN A 23 6.62 -3.42 3.68
N ASP A 24 5.46 -2.78 3.61
CA ASP A 24 4.23 -3.36 4.13
C ASP A 24 3.87 -4.65 3.36
N HIS A 25 3.59 -5.72 4.11
CA HIS A 25 3.38 -7.06 3.58
C HIS A 25 2.11 -7.17 2.71
N GLN A 26 1.06 -6.42 3.05
CA GLN A 26 -0.23 -6.52 2.37
C GLN A 26 -0.30 -5.61 1.14
N THR A 27 0.19 -4.38 1.29
CA THR A 27 0.02 -3.32 0.28
C THR A 27 1.23 -3.14 -0.62
N GLY A 28 2.40 -3.69 -0.25
CA GLY A 28 3.67 -3.42 -0.92
C GLY A 28 4.19 -2.00 -0.71
N ARG A 29 3.57 -1.19 0.17
CA ARG A 29 3.98 0.19 0.43
C ARG A 29 5.35 0.22 1.10
N ILE A 30 6.30 0.99 0.54
CA ILE A 30 7.55 1.27 1.24
C ILE A 30 7.27 2.17 2.46
N LEU A 31 7.62 1.69 3.64
CA LEU A 31 7.35 2.33 4.93
C LEU A 31 8.53 3.18 5.37
N MET A 32 9.73 2.60 5.39
CA MET A 32 10.94 3.31 5.82
C MET A 32 12.21 2.61 5.32
N MET A 33 13.32 3.33 5.37
CA MET A 33 14.65 2.76 5.27
C MET A 33 15.42 3.09 6.56
N ALA A 34 16.14 2.10 7.07
CA ALA A 34 17.06 2.26 8.18
C ALA A 34 18.28 1.36 8.00
N TRP A 35 19.32 1.57 8.80
CA TRP A 35 20.54 0.78 8.73
C TRP A 35 20.44 -0.42 9.67
N MET A 36 21.04 -1.54 9.27
CA MET A 36 21.30 -2.69 10.13
C MET A 36 22.80 -2.97 10.17
N ASN A 37 23.33 -3.32 11.34
CA ASN A 37 24.60 -4.04 11.43
C ASN A 37 24.31 -5.56 11.47
N ALA A 38 25.36 -6.38 11.47
CA ALA A 38 25.21 -7.84 11.51
C ALA A 38 24.37 -8.34 12.71
N GLU A 39 24.53 -7.70 13.88
CA GLU A 39 23.77 -8.04 15.09
C GLU A 39 22.27 -7.70 14.97
N ALA A 40 21.94 -6.51 14.45
CA ALA A 40 20.56 -6.10 14.22
C ALA A 40 19.83 -7.01 13.23
N LEU A 41 20.51 -7.40 12.14
CA LEU A 41 19.97 -8.35 11.17
C LEU A 41 19.78 -9.74 11.77
N GLN A 42 20.75 -10.22 12.57
CA GLN A 42 20.65 -11.48 13.27
C GLN A 42 19.46 -11.51 14.25
N LEU A 43 19.30 -10.46 15.06
CA LEU A 43 18.18 -10.32 15.99
C LEU A 43 16.85 -10.22 15.26
N THR A 44 16.80 -9.51 14.13
CA THR A 44 15.61 -9.42 13.28
C THR A 44 15.17 -10.80 12.79
N ALA A 45 16.11 -11.60 12.26
CA ALA A 45 15.83 -12.96 11.80
C ALA A 45 15.41 -13.90 12.94
N GLN A 46 15.97 -13.74 14.14
CA GLN A 46 15.65 -14.58 15.30
C GLN A 46 14.30 -14.25 15.94
N THR A 47 13.99 -12.95 16.07
CA THR A 47 12.81 -12.48 16.80
C THR A 47 11.60 -12.27 15.90
N GLN A 48 11.81 -12.25 14.57
CA GLN A 48 10.79 -11.87 13.59
C GLN A 48 10.20 -10.47 13.88
N THR A 49 11.00 -9.59 14.47
CA THR A 49 10.67 -8.18 14.69
C THR A 49 11.77 -7.29 14.16
N ALA A 50 11.44 -6.14 13.57
CA ALA A 50 12.46 -5.29 12.96
C ALA A 50 13.36 -4.63 14.02
N VAL A 51 14.65 -4.97 13.98
CA VAL A 51 15.70 -4.36 14.80
C VAL A 51 16.68 -3.65 13.89
N TYR A 52 16.90 -2.36 14.15
CA TYR A 52 17.80 -1.52 13.37
C TYR A 52 19.02 -1.10 14.18
N PHE A 53 20.03 -0.56 13.50
CA PHE A 53 21.17 0.09 14.11
C PHE A 53 21.08 1.62 13.92
N SER A 54 21.00 2.34 15.03
CA SER A 54 20.93 3.80 15.02
C SER A 54 22.35 4.38 14.92
N ARG A 55 22.73 4.87 13.74
CA ARG A 55 24.06 5.47 13.50
C ARG A 55 24.38 6.61 14.47
N SER A 56 23.41 7.48 14.74
CA SER A 56 23.59 8.62 15.65
C SER A 56 23.74 8.23 17.13
N ARG A 57 23.13 7.12 17.55
CA ARG A 57 23.18 6.64 18.94
C ARG A 57 24.17 5.49 19.14
N ALA A 58 24.80 5.02 18.06
CA ALA A 58 25.70 3.87 18.00
C ALA A 58 25.16 2.63 18.76
N LYS A 59 23.86 2.36 18.64
CA LYS A 59 23.20 1.25 19.36
C LYS A 59 22.07 0.61 18.57
N LEU A 60 21.72 -0.61 18.95
CA LEU A 60 20.53 -1.30 18.50
C LEU A 60 19.26 -0.51 18.86
N TRP A 61 18.27 -0.61 17.99
CA TRP A 61 16.97 0.03 18.12
C TRP A 61 15.88 -0.93 17.66
N HIS A 62 15.11 -1.45 18.62
CA HIS A 62 13.91 -2.22 18.33
C HIS A 62 12.81 -1.26 17.88
N LYS A 63 12.34 -1.42 16.64
CA LYS A 63 11.33 -0.50 16.08
C LYS A 63 10.06 -0.56 16.93
N GLY A 64 9.60 0.61 17.39
CA GLY A 64 8.38 0.72 18.18
C GLY A 64 8.53 0.38 19.67
N GLU A 65 9.73 0.07 20.17
CA GLU A 65 9.95 -0.26 21.59
C GLU A 65 9.40 0.81 22.56
N SER A 66 9.55 2.09 22.20
CA SER A 66 9.04 3.20 23.02
C SER A 66 7.64 3.69 22.62
N SER A 67 7.16 3.39 21.41
CA SER A 67 5.92 3.96 20.87
C SER A 67 4.80 2.94 20.66
N GLY A 68 5.06 1.64 20.86
CA GLY A 68 4.16 0.54 20.49
C GLY A 68 4.04 0.28 18.98
N HIS A 69 4.63 1.11 18.11
CA HIS A 69 4.54 0.98 16.65
C HIS A 69 5.58 -0.01 16.10
N THR A 70 5.49 -1.26 16.56
CA THR A 70 6.39 -2.35 16.18
C THR A 70 6.19 -2.82 14.74
N GLN A 71 7.16 -3.58 14.23
CA GLN A 71 7.11 -4.19 12.90
C GLN A 71 7.36 -5.68 13.03
N THR A 72 6.35 -6.49 12.74
CA THR A 72 6.47 -7.95 12.64
C THR A 72 6.99 -8.30 11.26
N VAL A 73 8.05 -9.10 11.18
CA VAL A 73 8.74 -9.46 9.93
C VAL A 73 8.24 -10.81 9.43
N HIS A 74 7.80 -10.85 8.17
CA HIS A 74 7.28 -12.05 7.49
C HIS A 74 8.26 -12.61 6.47
N ASP A 75 9.07 -11.76 5.85
CA ASP A 75 10.05 -12.14 4.83
C ASP A 75 11.27 -11.21 4.89
N ILE A 76 12.45 -11.74 4.57
CA ILE A 76 13.72 -11.01 4.49
C ILE A 76 14.35 -11.37 3.15
N ARG A 77 14.43 -10.39 2.26
CA ARG A 77 15.04 -10.54 0.93
C ARG A 77 16.31 -9.74 0.83
N LEU A 78 17.24 -10.28 0.05
CA LEU A 78 18.53 -9.71 -0.27
C LEU A 78 18.55 -9.46 -1.78
N ASP A 79 19.14 -8.35 -2.22
CA ASP A 79 19.27 -8.04 -3.64
C ASP A 79 20.42 -8.82 -4.31
N CYS A 80 20.69 -8.53 -5.59
CA CYS A 80 21.52 -9.38 -6.45
C CYS A 80 23.03 -9.31 -6.16
N ASP A 81 23.50 -8.19 -5.62
CA ASP A 81 24.87 -7.94 -5.13
C ASP A 81 24.97 -7.94 -3.60
N ALA A 82 23.86 -8.24 -2.94
CA ALA A 82 23.75 -8.52 -1.52
C ALA A 82 24.10 -7.34 -0.60
N ASP A 83 23.90 -6.10 -1.06
CA ASP A 83 24.15 -4.89 -0.30
C ASP A 83 22.88 -4.11 0.07
N VAL A 84 21.69 -4.62 -0.25
CA VAL A 84 20.40 -4.11 0.24
C VAL A 84 19.47 -5.22 0.72
N ILE A 85 18.78 -4.97 1.83
CA ILE A 85 17.73 -5.85 2.35
C ILE A 85 16.35 -5.23 2.21
N VAL A 86 15.37 -6.05 1.83
CA VAL A 86 13.94 -5.74 1.94
C VAL A 86 13.31 -6.62 3.02
N LEU A 87 12.67 -5.99 4.00
CA LEU A 87 11.82 -6.64 4.99
C LEU A 87 10.35 -6.51 4.58
N SER A 88 9.66 -7.64 4.42
CA SER A 88 8.20 -7.64 4.33
C SER A 88 7.63 -7.64 5.75
N VAL A 89 6.89 -6.60 6.13
CA VAL A 89 6.46 -6.39 7.52
C VAL A 89 4.98 -6.07 7.67
N THR A 90 4.40 -6.41 8.82
CA THR A 90 3.15 -5.80 9.30
C THR A 90 3.49 -4.69 10.30
N GLN A 91 3.05 -3.46 10.01
CA GLN A 91 3.27 -2.30 10.86
C GLN A 91 2.14 -2.17 11.91
N ALA A 92 2.48 -2.35 13.19
CA ALA A 92 1.53 -2.11 14.27
C ALA A 92 1.16 -0.62 14.33
N GLY A 93 -0.13 -0.34 14.50
CA GLY A 93 -0.68 1.02 14.57
C GLY A 93 -0.66 1.82 13.26
N GLY A 94 -0.23 1.21 12.14
CA GLY A 94 -0.20 1.86 10.83
C GLY A 94 0.74 3.07 10.73
N ILE A 95 1.68 3.24 11.67
CA ILE A 95 2.57 4.41 11.75
C ILE A 95 4.02 3.96 11.83
N ALA A 96 4.72 3.94 10.70
CA ALA A 96 6.17 3.68 10.71
C ALA A 96 6.97 4.93 11.08
N CYS A 97 6.48 6.12 10.71
CA CYS A 97 7.21 7.38 10.82
C CYS A 97 6.97 8.08 12.16
N HIS A 98 8.03 8.64 12.74
CA HIS A 98 7.95 9.45 13.96
C HIS A 98 7.16 10.76 13.77
N THR A 99 6.91 11.19 12.53
CA THR A 99 6.03 12.32 12.25
C THR A 99 4.54 11.93 12.30
N GLY A 100 4.22 10.72 12.77
CA GLY A 100 2.86 10.24 12.85
C GLY A 100 2.25 9.76 11.54
N ARG A 101 3.08 9.49 10.54
CA ARG A 101 2.64 9.04 9.22
C ARG A 101 2.89 7.55 9.03
N GLU A 102 2.14 6.97 8.11
CA GLU A 102 2.30 5.58 7.71
C GLU A 102 3.72 5.29 7.20
N SER A 103 4.25 6.17 6.34
CA SER A 103 5.56 6.03 5.71
C SER A 103 6.43 7.26 5.97
N CYS A 104 7.74 7.04 6.06
CA CYS A 104 8.74 8.11 6.03
C CYS A 104 8.79 8.80 4.65
N PHE A 105 8.36 8.13 3.59
CA PHE A 105 8.36 8.63 2.21
C PHE A 105 7.08 9.38 1.88
N TYR A 106 6.74 10.37 2.72
CA TYR A 106 5.50 11.16 2.62
C TYR A 106 5.62 12.40 1.73
N GLN A 107 6.82 12.70 1.23
CA GLN A 107 7.05 13.77 0.26
C GLN A 107 7.21 13.18 -1.14
N ARG A 108 6.51 13.76 -2.11
CA ARG A 108 6.63 13.45 -3.54
C ARG A 108 7.14 14.67 -4.27
N LEU A 109 8.05 14.48 -5.21
CA LEU A 109 8.44 15.53 -6.13
C LEU A 109 7.39 15.61 -7.25
N ASP A 110 6.65 16.71 -7.32
CA ASP A 110 5.70 16.97 -8.39
C ASP A 110 6.47 17.39 -9.66
N LEU A 111 6.27 16.66 -10.75
CA LEU A 111 6.93 16.86 -12.04
C LEU A 111 6.00 17.45 -13.10
N SER A 112 4.74 17.75 -12.75
CA SER A 112 3.74 18.25 -13.71
C SER A 112 3.96 19.70 -14.12
N GLY A 113 4.64 20.49 -13.29
CA GLY A 113 4.98 21.89 -13.56
C GLY A 113 6.30 22.07 -14.31
N GLN A 114 6.54 23.30 -14.81
CA GLN A 114 7.82 23.69 -15.41
C GLN A 114 9.00 23.65 -14.42
N THR A 115 8.73 23.66 -13.12
CA THR A 115 9.72 23.55 -12.06
C THR A 115 9.26 22.49 -11.06
N PRO A 116 10.07 21.45 -10.80
CA PRO A 116 9.73 20.44 -9.81
C PRO A 116 9.59 21.00 -8.39
N VAL A 117 8.56 20.59 -7.66
CA VAL A 117 8.29 21.05 -6.28
C VAL A 117 7.99 19.86 -5.37
N TRP A 118 8.60 19.82 -4.19
CA TRP A 118 8.28 18.83 -3.16
C TRP A 118 6.92 19.12 -2.53
N GLN A 119 6.05 18.12 -2.50
CA GLN A 119 4.74 18.18 -1.89
C GLN A 119 4.57 17.08 -0.85
N THR A 120 3.99 17.40 0.30
CA THR A 120 3.54 16.38 1.26
C THR A 120 2.27 15.74 0.74
N VAL A 121 2.30 14.43 0.56
CA VAL A 121 1.19 13.63 0.00
C VAL A 121 0.57 12.67 1.02
N ASP A 122 1.21 12.43 2.17
CA ASP A 122 0.62 11.61 3.24
C ASP A 122 0.12 12.45 4.42
N LYS A 123 -1.07 12.09 4.90
CA LYS A 123 -1.67 12.63 6.13
C LYS A 123 -0.93 12.17 7.39
N VAL A 124 -0.92 13.04 8.40
CA VAL A 124 -0.55 12.66 9.77
C VAL A 124 -1.71 11.85 10.36
N LEU A 125 -1.43 10.62 10.77
CA LEU A 125 -2.39 9.70 11.39
C LEU A 125 -2.47 9.89 12.90
N LYS A 126 -1.36 10.29 13.54
CA LYS A 126 -1.27 10.58 14.97
C LYS A 126 -0.30 11.73 15.22
N ASP A 127 -0.62 12.66 16.13
CA ASP A 127 0.30 13.75 16.43
C ASP A 127 1.65 13.18 16.97
N PRO A 128 2.82 13.66 16.48
CA PRO A 128 4.12 13.24 16.99
C PRO A 128 4.28 13.35 18.51
N ALA A 129 3.66 14.34 19.15
CA ALA A 129 3.68 14.48 20.60
C ALA A 129 3.02 13.28 21.30
N ASP A 130 1.92 12.77 20.75
CA ASP A 130 1.16 11.65 21.31
C ASP A 130 1.79 10.27 21.05
N ILE A 131 2.90 10.20 20.30
CA ILE A 131 3.61 8.95 19.96
C ILE A 131 4.60 8.56 21.06
N TYR A 132 5.16 9.54 21.78
CA TYR A 132 6.19 9.33 22.79
C TYR A 132 5.72 9.66 24.22
N HIS A 133 4.50 10.19 24.39
CA HIS A 133 3.90 10.51 25.68
C HIS A 133 2.82 9.51 26.08
N SER A 134 3.21 8.26 26.34
CA SER A 134 2.40 7.36 27.15
C SER A 134 3.30 6.42 27.95
N HIS A 135 4.04 6.99 28.90
CA HIS A 135 4.40 6.37 30.18
C HIS A 135 5.19 7.39 31.00
N ASP A 136 4.48 8.16 31.83
CA ASP A 136 5.07 8.66 33.06
C ASP A 136 4.09 8.40 34.23
N SER A 137 4.56 7.56 35.15
CA SER A 137 4.13 7.33 36.54
C SER A 137 2.64 7.20 36.89
N THR A 138 2.20 5.96 37.18
CA THR A 138 1.22 5.72 38.26
C THR A 138 1.98 5.55 39.59
N SER A 139 1.99 6.60 40.40
CA SER A 139 2.13 6.49 41.85
C SER A 139 1.01 7.33 42.45
N GLU A 140 0.00 6.66 43.00
CA GLU A 140 -0.97 7.28 43.89
C GLU A 140 -0.26 7.70 45.18
N THR A 141 -0.42 8.95 45.62
CA THR A 141 -1.15 9.28 46.85
C THR A 141 -1.23 10.81 47.13
N LEU A 142 -2.48 11.27 47.24
CA LEU A 142 -3.07 12.20 48.22
C LEU A 142 -2.81 13.74 48.19
N GLU A 143 -3.92 14.43 47.88
CA GLU A 143 -4.55 15.60 48.53
C GLU A 143 -3.84 16.98 48.55
N ILE A 144 -4.53 18.03 48.07
CA ILE A 144 -5.35 18.99 48.88
C ILE A 144 -5.88 20.12 47.95
N GLU A 145 -7.13 20.52 48.18
CA GLU A 145 -7.91 21.59 47.55
C GLU A 145 -7.23 22.99 47.57
N ASN A 146 -7.49 23.85 46.56
CA ASN A 146 -8.08 25.18 46.84
C ASN A 146 -8.63 25.93 45.61
N THR A 147 -9.61 26.77 45.93
CA THR A 147 -10.53 27.66 45.21
C THR A 147 -9.97 28.73 44.25
N GLY A 148 -10.82 29.19 43.31
CA GLY A 148 -10.82 30.56 42.74
C GLY A 148 -10.98 30.59 41.21
N SER A 149 -12.19 30.66 40.64
CA SER A 149 -12.94 31.88 40.24
C SER A 149 -12.44 32.62 38.99
N ASN A 150 -13.37 32.78 38.03
CA ASN A 150 -13.48 33.87 37.04
C ASN A 150 -12.40 33.91 35.93
N THR A 151 -12.66 34.25 34.66
CA THR A 151 -13.78 34.91 33.96
C THR A 151 -13.43 34.88 32.47
N ASP A 152 -14.46 35.04 31.63
CA ASP A 152 -14.36 35.64 30.29
C ASP A 152 -13.58 34.83 29.23
N SER A 153 -14.01 34.75 27.97
CA SER A 153 -15.10 35.38 27.25
C SER A 153 -14.95 34.91 25.81
N THR A 154 -16.07 34.70 25.11
CA THR A 154 -16.22 34.80 23.64
C THR A 154 -15.35 33.86 22.78
N ASP A 155 -15.75 33.37 21.62
CA ASP A 155 -16.91 33.59 20.80
C ASP A 155 -17.08 32.36 19.91
N MET A 156 -18.32 32.16 19.53
CA MET A 156 -18.80 31.32 18.47
C MET A 156 -18.00 31.51 17.17
N SER A 157 -17.79 30.44 16.42
CA SER A 157 -18.65 30.17 15.25
C SER A 157 -18.05 29.08 14.33
N GLN A 158 -18.87 28.05 14.13
CA GLN A 158 -19.17 27.47 12.83
C GLN A 158 -18.01 26.86 12.03
N SER A 159 -17.63 25.64 12.42
CA SER A 159 -17.09 24.63 11.50
C SER A 159 -18.21 23.65 11.11
N GLN A 160 -19.13 24.10 10.28
CA GLN A 160 -19.77 23.21 9.31
C GLN A 160 -19.14 23.54 7.95
N SER A 161 -18.90 22.51 7.15
CA SER A 161 -18.43 22.54 5.76
C SER A 161 -16.92 22.63 5.49
N VAL A 162 -16.11 21.65 5.92
CA VAL A 162 -14.86 21.33 5.20
C VAL A 162 -14.56 19.82 5.17
N THR A 163 -15.58 18.96 5.25
CA THR A 163 -15.44 17.49 5.18
C THR A 163 -15.11 16.96 3.79
N ALA A 164 -14.87 17.80 2.79
CA ALA A 164 -14.76 17.36 1.40
C ALA A 164 -13.32 17.25 0.84
N GLN A 165 -12.29 17.72 1.54
CA GLN A 165 -10.99 17.94 0.91
C GLN A 165 -9.85 17.07 1.47
N ALA A 166 -10.13 15.80 1.76
CA ALA A 166 -9.15 14.85 2.27
C ALA A 166 -9.09 13.57 1.42
N GLN A 167 -8.89 13.68 0.10
CA GLN A 167 -8.83 12.49 -0.74
C GLN A 167 -8.12 12.74 -2.08
N VAL A 168 -6.77 12.84 -2.09
CA VAL A 168 -5.93 12.59 -3.28
C VAL A 168 -4.54 12.02 -2.86
N ASP A 169 -4.54 10.71 -2.59
CA ASP A 169 -3.68 9.60 -3.09
C ASP A 169 -2.14 9.46 -3.02
N LYS A 170 -1.74 8.25 -2.56
CA LYS A 170 -0.95 7.27 -3.35
C LYS A 170 -1.93 6.47 -4.24
N VAL A 171 -1.79 6.55 -5.57
CA VAL A 171 -2.78 6.02 -6.54
C VAL A 171 -2.39 4.61 -7.02
N SER A 172 -3.24 3.60 -6.83
CA SER A 172 -3.10 2.24 -7.37
C SER A 172 -3.22 2.21 -8.91
N VAL A 173 -2.82 1.12 -9.58
CA VAL A 173 -3.01 0.98 -11.05
C VAL A 173 -4.48 1.15 -11.44
N LEU A 174 -5.40 0.66 -10.60
CA LEU A 174 -6.84 0.79 -10.82
C LEU A 174 -7.31 2.23 -10.65
N GLN A 175 -6.81 2.95 -9.65
CA GLN A 175 -7.16 4.37 -9.46
C GLN A 175 -6.54 5.28 -10.55
N GLN A 176 -5.36 4.91 -11.10
CA GLN A 176 -4.79 5.58 -12.27
C GLN A 176 -5.66 5.33 -13.51
N LEU A 177 -6.14 4.10 -13.67
CA LEU A 177 -7.06 3.74 -14.74
C LEU A 177 -8.39 4.49 -14.60
N ASP A 178 -8.98 4.55 -13.41
CA ASP A 178 -10.21 5.33 -13.14
C ASP A 178 -10.04 6.79 -13.55
N SER A 179 -8.89 7.40 -13.21
CA SER A 179 -8.56 8.78 -13.60
C SER A 179 -8.52 8.95 -15.13
N VAL A 180 -7.86 8.02 -15.84
CA VAL A 180 -7.78 8.03 -17.31
C VAL A 180 -9.17 7.82 -17.94
N LEU A 181 -9.97 6.89 -17.43
CA LEU A 181 -11.30 6.61 -17.96
C LEU A 181 -12.23 7.83 -17.80
N ALA A 182 -12.18 8.50 -16.65
CA ALA A 182 -12.92 9.72 -16.39
C ALA A 182 -12.51 10.86 -17.34
N GLU A 183 -11.21 11.07 -17.54
CA GLU A 183 -10.68 12.08 -18.47
C GLU A 183 -11.16 11.83 -19.91
N ARG A 184 -11.12 10.57 -20.35
CA ARG A 184 -11.44 10.20 -21.74
C ARG A 184 -12.93 10.19 -22.06
N LYS A 185 -13.82 10.22 -21.05
CA LYS A 185 -15.28 10.25 -21.23
C LYS A 185 -15.77 11.48 -22.02
N GLN A 186 -15.06 12.60 -21.94
CA GLN A 186 -15.39 13.84 -22.65
C GLN A 186 -14.42 14.18 -23.78
N ALA A 187 -13.44 13.31 -24.03
CA ALA A 187 -12.45 13.53 -25.07
C ALA A 187 -13.05 13.29 -26.48
N ASP A 188 -12.38 13.83 -27.49
CA ASP A 188 -12.73 13.58 -28.89
C ASP A 188 -12.68 12.07 -29.18
N ALA A 189 -13.69 11.55 -29.90
CA ALA A 189 -13.84 10.13 -30.19
C ALA A 189 -12.62 9.52 -30.88
N ASP A 190 -11.88 10.30 -31.66
CA ASP A 190 -10.71 9.83 -32.41
C ASP A 190 -9.40 9.97 -31.60
N SER A 191 -9.46 10.53 -30.39
CA SER A 191 -8.28 10.79 -29.56
C SER A 191 -7.73 9.57 -28.82
N SER A 192 -8.57 8.55 -28.58
CA SER A 192 -8.17 7.28 -27.97
C SER A 192 -9.21 6.19 -28.17
N TYR A 193 -8.80 4.94 -27.96
CA TYR A 193 -9.71 3.79 -27.97
C TYR A 193 -10.87 3.96 -26.99
N VAL A 194 -10.57 4.37 -25.75
CA VAL A 194 -11.57 4.63 -24.69
C VAL A 194 -12.56 5.73 -25.09
N ALA A 195 -12.07 6.84 -25.65
CA ALA A 195 -12.94 7.92 -26.12
C ALA A 195 -13.87 7.44 -27.23
N SER A 196 -13.37 6.59 -28.15
CA SER A 196 -14.17 5.98 -29.20
C SER A 196 -15.26 5.05 -28.66
N LEU A 197 -14.99 4.31 -27.56
CA LEU A 197 -15.98 3.45 -26.91
C LEU A 197 -17.09 4.30 -26.28
N TYR A 198 -16.73 5.38 -25.58
CA TYR A 198 -17.71 6.32 -25.02
C TYR A 198 -18.58 6.96 -26.10
N ALA A 199 -17.98 7.39 -27.21
CA ALA A 199 -18.70 7.97 -28.35
C ALA A 199 -19.68 6.97 -29.00
N LYS A 200 -19.34 5.67 -29.03
CA LYS A 200 -20.20 4.60 -29.53
C LYS A 200 -21.31 4.21 -28.55
N GLY A 201 -21.20 4.61 -27.28
CA GLY A 201 -22.22 4.46 -26.25
C GLY A 201 -22.19 3.13 -25.48
N LEU A 202 -23.03 3.06 -24.44
CA LEU A 202 -23.09 1.95 -23.49
C LEU A 202 -23.18 0.56 -24.15
N ASN A 203 -24.03 0.41 -25.17
CA ASN A 203 -24.21 -0.89 -25.82
C ASN A 203 -22.90 -1.43 -26.40
N LYS A 204 -22.05 -0.56 -26.97
CA LYS A 204 -20.77 -1.00 -27.52
C LYS A 204 -19.78 -1.38 -26.42
N ILE A 205 -19.81 -0.68 -25.29
CA ILE A 205 -19.00 -1.03 -24.12
C ILE A 205 -19.42 -2.40 -23.58
N LEU A 206 -20.72 -2.64 -23.41
CA LEU A 206 -21.23 -3.93 -22.92
C LEU A 206 -21.01 -5.08 -23.91
N GLU A 207 -21.05 -4.80 -25.22
CA GLU A 207 -20.67 -5.77 -26.26
C GLU A 207 -19.22 -6.23 -26.05
N LYS A 208 -18.28 -5.30 -25.82
CA LYS A 208 -16.89 -5.65 -25.50
C LYS A 208 -16.80 -6.49 -24.23
N VAL A 209 -17.48 -6.11 -23.14
CA VAL A 209 -17.49 -6.92 -21.90
C VAL A 209 -17.89 -8.37 -22.18
N GLY A 210 -18.91 -8.60 -23.02
CA GLY A 210 -19.34 -9.95 -23.40
C GLY A 210 -18.35 -10.69 -24.32
N GLU A 211 -17.73 -9.97 -25.26
CA GLU A 211 -16.70 -10.49 -26.17
C GLU A 211 -15.50 -11.00 -25.37
N GLU A 212 -14.87 -10.15 -24.56
CA GLU A 212 -13.70 -10.50 -23.73
C GLU A 212 -14.03 -11.61 -22.72
N SER A 213 -15.26 -11.61 -22.18
CA SER A 213 -15.70 -12.68 -21.28
C SER A 213 -15.75 -14.03 -22.00
N THR A 214 -16.11 -14.04 -23.29
CA THR A 214 -16.13 -15.27 -24.09
C THR A 214 -14.72 -15.67 -24.50
N GLU A 215 -13.87 -14.72 -24.87
CA GLU A 215 -12.47 -14.95 -25.25
C GLU A 215 -11.66 -15.49 -24.07
N SER A 216 -11.82 -14.94 -22.86
CA SER A 216 -11.20 -15.48 -21.64
C SER A 216 -11.62 -16.92 -21.31
N ILE A 217 -12.87 -17.30 -21.59
CA ILE A 217 -13.34 -18.69 -21.44
C ILE A 217 -12.65 -19.60 -22.46
N ILE A 218 -12.50 -19.15 -23.71
CA ILE A 218 -11.83 -19.91 -24.76
C ILE A 218 -10.34 -20.07 -24.41
N ALA A 219 -9.64 -18.98 -24.06
CA ALA A 219 -8.24 -19.00 -23.65
C ALA A 219 -8.00 -19.92 -22.45
N ALA A 220 -8.92 -19.93 -21.48
CA ALA A 220 -8.83 -20.85 -20.34
C ALA A 220 -8.94 -22.33 -20.75
N LYS A 221 -9.82 -22.63 -21.71
CA LYS A 221 -9.96 -23.99 -22.25
C LYS A 221 -8.74 -24.41 -23.07
N ASP A 222 -8.18 -23.50 -23.85
CA ASP A 222 -7.00 -23.77 -24.67
C ASP A 222 -5.78 -24.02 -23.76
N PHE A 223 -5.58 -23.16 -22.75
CA PHE A 223 -4.55 -23.36 -21.74
C PHE A 223 -4.68 -24.69 -20.99
N ALA A 224 -5.90 -25.12 -20.67
CA ALA A 224 -6.15 -26.41 -20.01
C ALA A 224 -5.76 -27.63 -20.86
N ASN A 225 -5.60 -27.47 -22.19
CA ASN A 225 -5.15 -28.53 -23.10
C ASN A 225 -3.64 -28.48 -23.37
N CYS A 226 -2.92 -27.51 -22.80
CA CYS A 226 -1.47 -27.42 -22.90
C CYS A 226 -0.78 -28.20 -21.78
N ASP A 227 0.37 -28.81 -22.10
CA ASP A 227 1.22 -29.49 -21.13
C ASP A 227 2.66 -28.95 -21.26
N GLU A 228 3.08 -28.21 -20.23
CA GLU A 228 4.40 -27.60 -20.11
C GLU A 228 5.55 -28.59 -20.37
N SER A 229 5.37 -29.86 -19.97
CA SER A 229 6.40 -30.90 -20.11
C SER A 229 6.60 -31.35 -21.56
N THR A 230 5.60 -31.14 -22.41
CA THR A 230 5.62 -31.56 -23.82
C THR A 230 5.98 -30.42 -24.76
N ASP A 231 5.43 -29.23 -24.53
CA ASP A 231 5.70 -28.02 -25.31
C ASP A 231 5.59 -26.78 -24.42
N LYS A 232 6.72 -26.38 -23.84
CA LYS A 232 6.80 -25.21 -22.98
C LYS A 232 6.47 -23.90 -23.70
N ALA A 233 6.84 -23.78 -24.98
CA ALA A 233 6.60 -22.55 -25.72
C ALA A 233 5.10 -22.33 -25.93
N SER A 234 4.39 -23.37 -26.37
CA SER A 234 2.92 -23.33 -26.51
C SER A 234 2.23 -23.12 -25.16
N TYR A 235 2.72 -23.72 -24.08
CA TYR A 235 2.20 -23.53 -22.73
C TYR A 235 2.32 -22.07 -22.26
N ASP A 236 3.51 -21.48 -22.41
CA ASP A 236 3.78 -20.09 -22.01
C ASP A 236 2.94 -19.09 -22.83
N GLU A 237 2.75 -19.36 -24.13
CA GLU A 237 1.88 -18.57 -25.01
C GLU A 237 0.41 -18.64 -24.57
N ALA A 238 -0.15 -19.84 -24.38
CA ALA A 238 -1.53 -20.01 -23.94
C ALA A 238 -1.77 -19.44 -22.53
N ARG A 239 -0.76 -19.52 -21.64
CA ARG A 239 -0.80 -18.88 -20.32
C ARG A 239 -0.84 -17.36 -20.44
N HIS A 240 -0.06 -16.79 -21.36
CA HIS A 240 -0.04 -15.35 -21.59
C HIS A 240 -1.38 -14.87 -22.13
N GLU A 241 -1.94 -15.58 -23.11
CA GLU A 241 -3.25 -15.26 -23.70
C GLU A 241 -4.36 -15.25 -22.64
N LEU A 242 -4.40 -16.26 -21.76
CA LEU A 242 -5.37 -16.29 -20.66
C LEU A 242 -5.26 -15.06 -19.75
N ILE A 243 -4.04 -14.62 -19.42
CA ILE A 243 -3.83 -13.43 -18.59
C ILE A 243 -4.29 -12.17 -19.34
N TYR A 244 -3.99 -12.09 -20.63
CA TYR A 244 -4.34 -10.97 -21.49
C TYR A 244 -5.85 -10.79 -21.60
N GLU A 245 -6.57 -11.86 -21.93
CA GLU A 245 -8.03 -11.86 -22.06
C GLU A 245 -8.73 -11.55 -20.73
N VAL A 246 -8.22 -12.08 -19.62
CA VAL A 246 -8.75 -11.73 -18.29
C VAL A 246 -8.51 -10.25 -17.95
N ALA A 247 -7.37 -9.69 -18.37
CA ALA A 247 -7.10 -8.26 -18.19
C ALA A 247 -8.07 -7.41 -19.01
N ASP A 248 -8.40 -7.80 -20.24
CA ASP A 248 -9.35 -7.09 -21.09
C ASP A 248 -10.79 -7.17 -20.54
N VAL A 249 -11.21 -8.30 -19.95
CA VAL A 249 -12.47 -8.38 -19.18
C VAL A 249 -12.50 -7.34 -18.07
N TRP A 250 -11.44 -7.24 -17.27
CA TRP A 250 -11.36 -6.26 -16.18
C TRP A 250 -11.40 -4.84 -16.73
N PHE A 251 -10.58 -4.53 -17.73
CA PHE A 251 -10.51 -3.21 -18.35
C PHE A 251 -11.87 -2.77 -18.88
N HIS A 252 -12.54 -3.60 -19.69
CA HIS A 252 -13.84 -3.26 -20.26
C HIS A 252 -14.95 -3.19 -19.21
N THR A 253 -14.87 -4.00 -18.14
CA THR A 253 -15.78 -3.87 -16.99
C THR A 253 -15.59 -2.52 -16.30
N LEU A 254 -14.35 -2.06 -16.09
CA LEU A 254 -14.06 -0.75 -15.51
C LEU A 254 -14.53 0.40 -16.41
N VAL A 255 -14.35 0.31 -17.74
CA VAL A 255 -14.96 1.27 -18.70
C VAL A 255 -16.48 1.31 -18.53
N GLY A 256 -17.12 0.14 -18.34
CA GLY A 256 -18.55 0.02 -18.07
C GLY A 256 -18.99 0.64 -16.73
N LEU A 257 -18.19 0.51 -15.68
CA LEU A 257 -18.46 1.17 -14.40
C LEU A 257 -18.30 2.69 -14.51
N ALA A 258 -17.23 3.16 -15.15
CA ALA A 258 -16.96 4.57 -15.38
C ALA A 258 -18.03 5.23 -16.28
N TRP A 259 -18.71 4.48 -17.16
CA TRP A 259 -19.90 4.97 -17.86
C TRP A 259 -20.98 5.49 -16.89
N PHE A 260 -21.18 4.79 -15.76
CA PHE A 260 -22.12 5.16 -14.70
C PHE A 260 -21.49 5.99 -13.59
N ASP A 261 -20.27 6.51 -13.79
CA ASP A 261 -19.53 7.28 -12.79
C ASP A 261 -19.26 6.47 -11.50
N ILE A 262 -19.04 5.16 -11.64
CA ILE A 262 -18.66 4.24 -10.57
C ILE A 262 -17.16 3.93 -10.68
N GLU A 263 -16.42 4.17 -9.61
CA GLU A 263 -14.98 3.89 -9.53
C GLU A 263 -14.68 2.44 -9.11
N SER A 264 -13.47 1.96 -9.42
CA SER A 264 -13.03 0.60 -9.15
C SER A 264 -13.06 0.23 -7.66
N ASP A 265 -12.82 1.19 -6.77
CA ASP A 265 -12.86 1.00 -5.31
C ASP A 265 -14.23 0.51 -4.82
N ALA A 266 -15.33 0.84 -5.50
CA ALA A 266 -16.65 0.33 -5.14
C ALA A 266 -16.74 -1.20 -5.26
N VAL A 267 -16.13 -1.77 -6.30
CA VAL A 267 -16.05 -3.22 -6.49
C VAL A 267 -15.10 -3.86 -5.49
N LEU A 268 -13.93 -3.25 -5.26
CA LEU A 268 -12.96 -3.75 -4.28
C LEU A 268 -13.54 -3.77 -2.86
N ASN A 269 -14.29 -2.74 -2.48
CA ASN A 269 -15.00 -2.69 -1.20
C ASN A 269 -16.03 -3.81 -1.08
N GLU A 270 -16.79 -4.08 -2.15
CA GLU A 270 -17.75 -5.18 -2.17
C GLU A 270 -17.06 -6.56 -2.10
N LEU A 271 -15.92 -6.74 -2.79
CA LEU A 271 -15.11 -7.96 -2.68
C LEU A 271 -14.54 -8.11 -1.26
N GLY A 272 -14.05 -7.03 -0.67
CA GLY A 272 -13.58 -6.99 0.72
C GLY A 272 -14.68 -7.36 1.72
N ARG A 273 -15.92 -6.89 1.51
CA ARG A 273 -17.09 -7.28 2.32
C ARG A 273 -17.37 -8.79 2.24
N ARG A 274 -17.15 -9.41 1.09
CA ARG A 274 -17.33 -10.85 0.87
C ARG A 274 -16.16 -11.69 1.37
N PHE A 275 -15.01 -11.07 1.61
CA PHE A 275 -13.81 -11.75 2.05
C PHE A 275 -14.04 -12.39 3.42
N GLY A 276 -13.86 -13.72 3.52
CA GLY A 276 -14.11 -14.48 4.75
C GLY A 276 -15.56 -14.98 4.93
N LEU A 277 -16.47 -14.68 4.00
CA LEU A 277 -17.79 -15.32 3.93
C LEU A 277 -17.74 -16.47 2.91
N SER A 278 -18.22 -17.66 3.28
CA SER A 278 -18.32 -18.73 2.30
C SER A 278 -19.40 -18.37 1.26
N GLY A 279 -19.16 -18.67 -0.02
CA GLY A 279 -20.15 -18.42 -1.08
C GLY A 279 -21.47 -19.19 -0.89
N ILE A 280 -21.46 -20.24 -0.06
CA ILE A 280 -22.65 -20.99 0.35
C ILE A 280 -23.45 -20.19 1.38
N ASP A 281 -22.78 -19.60 2.38
CA ASP A 281 -23.42 -18.78 3.42
C ASP A 281 -24.01 -17.49 2.84
N GLU A 282 -23.31 -16.85 1.88
CA GLU A 282 -23.82 -15.66 1.19
C GLU A 282 -25.06 -15.98 0.35
N LYS A 283 -25.08 -17.15 -0.33
CA LYS A 283 -26.23 -17.57 -1.12
C LYS A 283 -27.44 -17.96 -0.26
N ALA A 284 -27.20 -18.45 0.96
CA ALA A 284 -28.27 -18.77 1.92
C ALA A 284 -28.90 -17.52 2.57
N ALA A 285 -28.21 -16.38 2.53
CA ALA A 285 -28.64 -15.11 3.14
C ALA A 285 -29.37 -14.15 2.18
N ARG A 286 -29.48 -14.49 0.89
CA ARG A 286 -30.20 -13.73 -0.16
C ARG A 286 -31.54 -14.38 -0.47
#